data_AF-A0A0D2JSG6-F1
#
_entry.id   AF-A0A0D2JSG6-F1
#
_cell.length_a   1.000
_cell.length_b   1.000
_cell.length_c   1.000
_cell.angle_alpha   90.00
_cell.angle_beta   90.00
_cell.angle_gamma   90.00
#
_symmetry.space_group_name_H-M   'P 1'
#
loop_
_entity.id
_entity.type
_entity.pdbx_description
1 polymer ?
#
loop_
_entity_poly.entity_id
_entity_poly.type
_entity_poly.pdbx_seq_one_letter_code
_entity_poly.pdbx_strand_id
1 'polypeptide(L)'
;MRMLIGIDGSDASTHLAESAIRATKAGPDTEAHLACVLPPPVVTVPPSPVATAAAVSAVLAAQEQQRRADEARARRALQAAAQASIAAGRAGLAARGCGRGGGAA
;
A
#
# COMPACT_ATOMS: atom_id res chain seq x y z
N MET A 1 8.18 -16.18 -9.17
CA MET A 1 8.79 -14.84 -8.95
C MET A 1 8.02 -14.14 -7.84
N ARG A 2 8.72 -13.58 -6.85
CA ARG A 2 8.08 -12.84 -5.74
C ARG A 2 8.50 -11.39 -5.78
N MET A 3 7.54 -10.47 -5.70
CA MET A 3 7.79 -9.03 -5.69
C MET A 3 7.23 -8.42 -4.41
N LEU A 4 7.95 -7.47 -3.82
CA LEU A 4 7.48 -6.62 -2.74
C LEU A 4 7.36 -5.20 -3.27
N ILE A 5 6.20 -4.57 -3.10
CA ILE A 5 5.91 -3.23 -3.60
C ILE A 5 5.51 -2.35 -2.42
N GLY A 6 6.30 -1.29 -2.20
CA GLY A 6 6.01 -0.26 -1.20
C GLY A 6 4.90 0.67 -1.69
N ILE A 7 3.88 0.86 -0.85
CA ILE A 7 2.76 1.74 -1.08
C ILE A 7 2.79 2.83 -0.02
N ASP A 8 2.90 4.09 -0.45
CA ASP A 8 2.87 5.28 0.41
C ASP A 8 1.55 6.06 0.27
N GLY A 9 0.64 5.57 -0.58
CA GLY A 9 -0.63 6.22 -0.89
C GLY A 9 -0.53 7.32 -1.94
N SER A 10 0.63 7.49 -2.57
CA SER A 10 0.77 8.32 -3.76
C SER A 10 0.27 7.61 -5.02
N ASP A 11 -0.16 8.40 -6.00
CA ASP A 11 -0.51 7.89 -7.33
C ASP A 11 0.67 7.18 -8.00
N ALA A 12 1.89 7.65 -7.74
CA ALA A 12 3.12 7.04 -8.26
C ALA A 12 3.32 5.60 -7.76
N SER A 13 3.14 5.36 -6.46
CA SER A 13 3.24 4.02 -5.88
C SER A 13 2.16 3.07 -6.41
N THR A 14 0.94 3.59 -6.63
CA THR A 14 -0.18 2.84 -7.20
C THR A 14 0.09 2.47 -8.66
N HIS A 15 0.54 3.43 -9.47
CA HIS A 15 0.88 3.20 -10.87
C HIS A 15 2.06 2.22 -11.03
N LEU A 16 3.04 2.27 -10.13
CA LEU A 16 4.14 1.30 -10.10
C LEU A 16 3.62 -0.12 -9.81
N ALA A 17 2.70 -0.27 -8.86
CA ALA A 17 2.08 -1.57 -8.57
C ALA A 17 1.32 -2.13 -9.78
N GLU A 18 0.49 -1.31 -10.43
CA GLU A 18 -0.24 -1.71 -11.63
C GLU A 18 0.70 -2.11 -12.79
N SER A 19 1.73 -1.29 -13.03
CA SER A 19 2.69 -1.52 -14.10
C SER A 19 3.50 -2.79 -13.86
N ALA A 20 3.96 -3.01 -12.63
CA ALA A 20 4.66 -4.23 -12.25
C ALA A 20 3.78 -5.46 -12.46
N ILE A 21 2.51 -5.42 -12.04
CA ILE A 21 1.56 -6.53 -12.23
C ILE A 21 1.34 -6.81 -13.73
N ARG A 22 1.16 -5.79 -14.56
CA ARG A 22 0.97 -5.96 -16.03
C ARG A 22 2.21 -6.51 -16.72
N ALA A 23 3.40 -6.03 -16.35
CA ALA A 23 4.65 -6.45 -16.94
C ALA A 23 5.00 -7.90 -16.57
N THR A 24 4.64 -8.31 -15.35
CA THR A 24 4.93 -9.66 -14.89
C THR A 24 4.05 -10.65 -15.63
N LYS A 25 4.65 -11.64 -16.29
CA LYS A 25 3.91 -12.79 -16.82
C LYS A 25 3.36 -13.57 -15.62
N ALA A 26 2.16 -13.23 -15.15
CA ALA A 26 1.50 -13.90 -14.06
C ALA A 26 1.38 -15.40 -14.38
N GLY A 27 2.24 -16.19 -13.77
CA GLY A 27 2.17 -17.64 -13.72
C GLY A 27 1.75 -18.07 -12.31
N PRO A 28 1.42 -19.35 -12.11
CA PRO A 28 0.99 -19.87 -10.80
C PRO A 28 2.02 -19.62 -9.68
N ASP A 29 3.31 -19.52 -10.00
CA ASP A 29 4.40 -19.24 -9.05
C ASP A 29 4.74 -17.74 -8.91
N THR A 30 3.85 -16.84 -9.34
CA THR A 30 4.09 -15.39 -9.27
C THR A 30 3.27 -14.76 -8.15
N GLU A 31 3.95 -14.13 -7.20
CA GLU A 31 3.32 -13.45 -6.06
C GLU A 31 3.75 -11.99 -6.01
N ALA A 32 2.80 -11.10 -5.74
CA ALA A 32 3.05 -9.70 -5.46
C ALA A 32 2.56 -9.37 -4.05
N HIS A 33 3.47 -8.89 -3.21
CA HIS A 33 3.23 -8.50 -1.83
C HIS A 33 3.22 -6.96 -1.78
N LEU A 34 2.13 -6.38 -1.26
CA LEU A 34 2.02 -4.94 -1.08
C LEU A 34 2.28 -4.60 0.39
N ALA A 35 3.14 -3.62 0.64
CA ALA A 35 3.48 -3.19 1.99
C ALA A 35 3.37 -1.67 2.12
N CYS A 36 2.81 -1.19 3.23
CA CYS A 36 2.77 0.22 3.58
C CYS A 36 3.49 0.39 4.91
N VAL A 37 4.44 1.33 4.96
CA VAL A 37 5.25 1.61 6.16
C VAL A 37 4.73 2.89 6.78
N LEU A 38 4.33 2.80 8.05
CA LEU A 38 3.90 3.96 8.82
C LEU A 38 5.11 4.74 9.32
N PRO A 39 5.07 6.08 9.29
CA PRO A 39 6.12 6.88 9.91
C PRO A 39 6.15 6.64 11.43
N PRO A 40 7.33 6.76 12.07
CA PRO A 40 7.42 6.68 13.53
C PRO A 40 6.59 7.80 14.19
N PRO A 41 6.00 7.54 15.37
CA PRO A 41 5.21 8.55 16.07
C PRO A 41 6.10 9.74 16.43
N VAL A 42 5.62 10.95 16.14
CA VAL A 42 6.31 12.18 16.56
C VAL A 42 6.10 12.36 18.06
N VAL A 43 7.16 12.23 18.83
CA VAL A 43 7.14 12.47 20.28
C VAL A 43 7.44 13.93 20.55
N THR A 44 6.40 14.72 20.83
CA THR A 44 6.56 16.08 21.34
C THR A 44 6.76 16.01 22.86
N VAL A 45 8.01 16.16 23.30
CA VAL A 45 8.30 16.30 24.73
C VAL A 45 8.05 17.76 25.12
N PRO A 46 7.20 18.05 26.11
CA PRO A 46 7.00 19.42 26.55
C PRO A 46 8.33 20.02 27.04
N PRO A 47 8.62 21.30 26.74
CA PRO A 47 9.89 21.94 27.09
C PRO A 47 10.06 22.17 28.61
N SER A 48 9.03 21.95 29.41
CA SER A 48 9.05 22.14 30.87
C SER A 48 9.09 20.80 31.61
N PRO A 49 9.98 20.63 32.60
CA PRO A 49 10.04 19.43 33.44
C PRO A 49 8.79 19.25 34.33
N VAL A 50 7.91 20.25 34.42
CA VAL A 50 6.61 20.16 35.12
C VAL A 50 5.53 19.74 34.12
N ALA A 51 5.65 18.54 33.56
CA ALA A 51 4.55 17.92 32.83
C ALA A 51 3.50 17.45 33.85
N THR A 52 2.34 18.10 33.88
CA THR A 52 1.23 17.60 34.71
C THR A 52 0.73 16.28 34.15
N ALA A 53 0.16 15.42 34.99
CA ALA A 53 -0.45 14.16 34.55
C ALA A 53 -1.51 14.38 33.44
N ALA A 54 -2.18 15.54 33.46
CA ALA A 54 -3.11 15.97 32.42
C ALA A 54 -2.41 16.26 31.08
N ALA A 55 -1.27 16.96 31.10
CA ALA A 55 -0.49 17.25 29.89
C ALA A 55 0.08 15.97 29.26
N VAL A 56 0.59 15.04 30.09
CA VAL A 56 1.07 13.73 29.61
C VAL A 56 -0.08 12.93 28.99
N SER A 57 -1.23 12.87 29.67
CA SER A 57 -2.42 12.17 29.14
C SER A 57 -2.90 12.75 27.82
N ALA A 58 -2.88 14.07 27.66
CA ALA A 58 -3.28 14.74 26.42
C ALA A 58 -2.34 14.41 25.25
N VAL A 59 -1.01 14.41 25.48
CA VAL A 59 -0.02 14.04 24.45
C VAL A 59 -0.19 12.58 24.03
N LEU A 60 -0.35 11.66 25.00
CA LEU A 60 -0.56 10.24 24.71
C LEU A 60 -1.88 10.00 23.93
N ALA A 61 -2.95 10.68 24.30
CA ALA A 61 -4.22 10.61 23.58
C ALA A 61 -4.11 11.13 22.15
N ALA A 62 -3.40 12.25 21.95
CA ALA A 62 -3.14 12.80 20.62
C ALA A 62 -2.29 11.85 19.76
N GLN A 63 -1.27 11.22 20.34
CA GLN A 63 -0.44 10.23 19.66
C GLN A 63 -1.24 8.99 19.24
N GLU A 64 -2.09 8.47 20.13
CA GLU A 64 -2.95 7.33 19.81
C GLU A 64 -3.96 7.67 18.71
N GLN A 65 -4.53 8.87 18.74
CA GLN A 65 -5.43 9.35 17.69
C GLN A 65 -4.70 9.46 16.34
N GLN A 66 -3.48 10.00 16.33
CA GLN A 66 -2.65 10.10 15.13
C GLN A 66 -2.31 8.70 14.58
N ARG A 67 -1.89 7.77 15.44
CA ARG A 67 -1.61 6.38 15.06
C ARG A 67 -2.79 5.72 14.38
N ARG A 68 -4.00 5.87 14.94
CA ARG A 68 -5.24 5.34 14.33
C ARG A 68 -5.54 5.96 12.98
N ALA A 69 -5.32 7.26 12.84
CA ALA A 69 -5.52 7.96 11.56
C ALA A 69 -4.53 7.47 10.49
N ASP A 70 -3.26 7.29 10.86
CA ASP A 70 -2.20 6.80 9.98
C ASP A 70 -2.45 5.34 9.56
N GLU A 71 -2.85 4.47 10.50
CA GLU A 71 -3.26 3.09 10.19
C GLU A 71 -4.46 3.04 9.24
N ALA A 72 -5.49 3.86 9.48
CA ALA A 72 -6.66 3.92 8.61
C ALA A 72 -6.31 4.45 7.20
N ARG A 73 -5.33 5.35 7.10
CA ARG A 73 -4.82 5.85 5.80
C ARG A 73 -4.05 4.76 5.07
N ALA A 74 -3.11 4.09 5.73
CA ALA A 74 -2.34 3.00 5.16
C ALA A 74 -3.22 1.84 4.68
N ARG A 75 -4.23 1.47 5.49
CA ARG A 75 -5.19 0.43 5.12
C ARG A 75 -5.96 0.78 3.84
N ARG A 76 -6.42 2.03 3.72
CA ARG A 76 -7.12 2.51 2.51
C ARG A 76 -6.20 2.49 1.29
N ALA A 77 -4.96 2.95 1.44
CA ALA A 77 -3.97 2.94 0.36
C ALA A 77 -3.67 1.52 -0.14
N LEU A 78 -3.44 0.58 0.79
CA LEU A 78 -3.21 -0.83 0.45
C LEU A 78 -4.42 -1.47 -0.24
N GLN A 79 -5.63 -1.20 0.23
CA GLN A 79 -6.86 -1.71 -0.39
C GLN A 79 -7.06 -1.18 -1.81
N ALA A 80 -6.84 0.12 -2.02
CA ALA A 80 -6.93 0.74 -3.34
C ALA A 80 -5.89 0.14 -4.30
N ALA A 81 -4.62 0.06 -3.86
CA ALA A 81 -3.54 -0.52 -4.65
C ALA A 81 -3.79 -2.01 -4.98
N ALA A 82 -4.34 -2.78 -4.03
CA ALA A 82 -4.70 -4.19 -4.25
C ALA A 82 -5.81 -4.33 -5.30
N GLN A 83 -6.87 -3.53 -5.20
CA GLN A 83 -7.97 -3.54 -6.17
C GLN A 83 -7.49 -3.16 -7.58
N ALA A 84 -6.69 -2.11 -7.68
CA ALA A 84 -6.07 -1.67 -8.93
C ALA A 84 -5.18 -2.76 -9.53
N SER A 85 -4.35 -3.40 -8.71
CA SER A 85 -3.49 -4.51 -9.11
C SER A 85 -4.28 -5.72 -9.62
N ILE A 86 -5.37 -6.10 -8.93
CA ILE A 86 -6.25 -7.19 -9.37
C ILE A 86 -6.90 -6.86 -10.72
N ALA A 87 -7.40 -5.64 -10.89
CA ALA A 87 -8.00 -5.19 -12.15
C ALA A 87 -6.97 -5.21 -13.30
N ALA A 88 -5.76 -4.71 -13.05
CA ALA A 88 -4.66 -4.70 -14.01
C ALA A 88 -4.23 -6.13 -14.41
N GLY A 89 -4.15 -7.05 -13.45
CA GLY A 89 -3.86 -8.46 -13.69
C GLY A 89 -4.92 -9.17 -14.54
N ARG A 90 -6.21 -8.93 -14.25
CA ARG A 90 -7.34 -9.46 -15.03
C ARG A 90 -7.33 -8.94 -16.47
N ALA A 91 -7.10 -7.65 -16.67
CA ALA A 91 -7.00 -7.05 -18.00
C ALA A 91 -5.83 -7.64 -18.80
N GLY A 92 -4.68 -7.85 -18.15
CA GLY A 92 -3.51 -8.50 -18.76
C GLY A 92 -3.77 -9.95 -19.20
N LEU A 93 -4.56 -10.71 -18.42
CA LEU A 93 -4.97 -12.08 -18.76
C LEU A 93 -5.95 -12.11 -19.95
N ALA A 94 -6.96 -11.23 -19.94
CA ALA A 94 -7.94 -11.15 -21.04
C ALA A 94 -7.27 -10.79 -22.38
N ALA A 95 -6.37 -9.80 -22.38
CA ALA A 95 -5.62 -9.41 -23.57
C ALA A 95 -4.73 -10.54 -24.14
N ARG A 96 -4.26 -11.46 -23.29
CA ARG A 96 -3.47 -12.63 -23.72
C ARG A 96 -4.33 -13.78 -24.24
N GLY A 97 -5.55 -13.93 -23.76
CA GLY A 97 -6.49 -14.96 -24.24
C GLY A 97 -6.99 -14.70 -25.66
N CYS A 98 -7.16 -13.43 -26.05
CA CYS A 98 -7.67 -13.05 -27.38
C CYS A 98 -6.63 -13.13 -28.52
N GLY A 99 -5.34 -13.34 -28.22
CA GLY A 99 -4.25 -13.30 -29.20
C GLY A 99 -3.81 -14.65 -29.78
N ARG A 100 -4.48 -15.77 -29.48
CA ARG A 100 -3.95 -17.13 -29.76
C ARG A 100 -4.83 -18.00 -30.67
N GLY A 101 -5.56 -17.39 -31.61
CA GLY A 101 -6.49 -18.07 -32.51
C GLY A 101 -6.31 -17.83 -34.01
N GLY A 102 -5.18 -17.28 -34.48
CA GLY A 102 -4.98 -17.02 -35.91
C GLY A 102 -3.54 -17.32 -36.33
N GLY A 103 -3.33 -18.49 -36.93
CA GLY A 103 -2.04 -18.83 -37.55
C GLY A 103 -1.67 -20.31 -37.46
N ALA A 104 -2.40 -21.15 -38.17
CA ALA A 104 -1.86 -22.39 -38.74
C ALA A 104 -2.60 -22.61 -40.06
N ALA A 105 -2.00 -22.04 -41.12
CA ALA A 105 -2.18 -22.48 -42.49
C ALA A 105 -1.17 -23.59 -42.78
#